data_AF-A0A1D8ILC3-F1
#
_entry.id   AF-A0A1D8ILC3-F1
#
_cell.length_a   1.000
_cell.length_b   1.000
_cell.length_c   1.000
_cell.angle_alpha   90.00
_cell.angle_beta   90.00
_cell.angle_gamma   90.00
#
_symmetry.space_group_name_H-M   'P 1'
#
loop_
_entity.id
_entity.type
_entity.pdbx_description
1 polymer ?
#
loop_
_entity_poly.entity_id
_entity_poly.type
_entity_poly.pdbx_seq_one_letter_code
_entity_poly.pdbx_strand_id
1 'polypeptide(L)'
;MNATSDYQPPLAVYFDELETRYGDQFSFDRLSDEELLTLERLGRDAIERDRKISAVEKANLKPLLTLVEMHRRKRGIEPGASGSIH
;
A
#
# COMPACT_ATOMS: atom_id res chain seq x y z
N MET A 1 8.00 13.70 -29.14
CA MET A 1 8.63 13.01 -28.00
C MET A 1 7.64 11.96 -27.52
N ASN A 2 8.00 10.68 -27.66
CA ASN A 2 7.14 9.53 -27.36
C ASN A 2 6.82 9.49 -25.86
N ALA A 3 5.59 9.80 -25.49
CA ALA A 3 5.06 9.45 -24.17
C ALA A 3 4.73 7.95 -24.19
N THR A 4 5.73 7.09 -24.04
CA THR A 4 5.49 5.79 -23.43
C THR A 4 5.12 6.09 -21.99
N SER A 5 3.82 6.22 -21.69
CA SER A 5 3.38 6.23 -20.30
C SER A 5 3.80 4.89 -19.70
N ASP A 6 4.95 4.90 -19.04
CA ASP A 6 5.41 3.80 -18.21
C ASP A 6 4.27 3.47 -17.25
N TYR A 7 3.89 2.20 -17.20
CA TYR A 7 2.75 1.80 -16.41
C TYR A 7 3.06 2.05 -14.93
N GLN A 8 2.35 2.98 -14.31
CA GLN A 8 2.47 3.23 -12.89
C GLN A 8 1.28 2.59 -12.16
N PRO A 9 1.49 1.54 -11.36
CA PRO A 9 0.41 0.93 -10.61
C PRO A 9 -0.11 1.89 -9.54
N PRO A 10 -1.41 1.83 -9.16
CA PRO A 10 -1.99 2.67 -8.12
C PRO A 10 -1.22 2.63 -6.79
N LEU A 11 -0.62 1.49 -6.46
CA LEU A 11 0.25 1.35 -5.28
C LEU A 11 1.49 2.24 -5.36
N ALA A 12 2.12 2.37 -6.53
CA ALA A 12 3.30 3.21 -6.71
C ALA A 12 2.93 4.70 -6.58
N VAL A 13 1.82 5.13 -7.19
CA VAL A 13 1.29 6.49 -7.03
C VAL A 13 1.07 6.82 -5.55
N TYR A 14 0.50 5.87 -4.79
CA TYR A 14 0.25 6.08 -3.38
C TYR A 14 1.54 6.13 -2.55
N PHE A 15 2.60 5.40 -2.93
CA PHE A 15 3.90 5.55 -2.32
C PHE A 15 4.51 6.93 -2.58
N ASP A 16 4.36 7.49 -3.79
CA ASP A 16 4.82 8.85 -4.09
C ASP A 16 4.07 9.90 -3.26
N GLU A 17 2.77 9.71 -3.01
CA GLU A 17 1.99 10.56 -2.12
C GLU A 17 2.48 10.49 -0.67
N LEU A 18 2.81 9.29 -0.18
CA LEU A 18 3.37 9.08 1.15
C LEU A 18 4.79 9.67 1.26
N GLU A 19 5.61 9.54 0.23
CA GLU A 19 6.94 10.17 0.15
C GLU A 19 6.81 11.70 0.15
N THR A 20 5.85 12.26 -0.57
CA THR A 20 5.58 13.71 -0.54
C THR A 20 5.18 14.18 0.85
N ARG A 21 4.40 13.37 1.58
CA ARG A 21 3.88 13.72 2.92
C ARG A 21 4.90 13.53 4.04
N TYR A 22 5.64 12.43 3.99
CA TYR A 22 6.53 12.01 5.08
C TYR A 22 8.00 12.12 4.72
N GLY A 23 8.39 12.12 3.44
CA GLY A 23 9.78 12.18 2.99
C GLY A 23 10.67 11.15 3.68
N ASP A 24 11.86 11.59 4.09
CA ASP A 24 12.85 10.80 4.85
C ASP A 24 12.32 10.26 6.19
N GLN A 25 11.18 10.78 6.63
CA GLN A 25 10.52 10.46 7.87
C GLN A 25 9.43 9.39 7.74
N PHE A 26 9.32 8.75 6.55
CA PHE A 26 8.41 7.65 6.31
C PHE A 26 8.67 6.46 7.25
N SER A 27 7.60 6.01 7.90
CA SER A 27 7.56 4.77 8.68
C SER A 27 6.12 4.29 8.79
N PHE A 28 5.91 2.97 8.79
CA PHE A 28 4.58 2.38 9.02
C PHE A 28 3.96 2.79 10.36
N ASP A 29 4.78 3.10 11.37
CA ASP A 29 4.27 3.60 12.66
C ASP A 29 3.67 5.01 12.57
N ARG A 30 4.01 5.78 11.52
CA ARG A 30 3.55 7.16 11.33
C ARG A 30 2.36 7.29 10.38
N LEU A 31 2.05 6.21 9.66
CA LEU A 31 0.83 6.13 8.88
C LEU A 31 -0.36 6.18 9.82
N SER A 32 -1.39 6.91 9.44
CA SER A 32 -2.74 6.80 10.01
C SER A 32 -3.36 5.44 9.68
N ASP A 33 -4.45 5.14 10.37
CA ASP A 33 -5.18 3.88 10.21
C ASP A 33 -5.77 3.76 8.79
N GLU A 34 -6.27 4.87 8.24
CA GLU A 34 -6.78 4.94 6.87
C GLU A 34 -5.65 4.76 5.84
N GLU A 35 -4.46 5.28 6.11
CA GLU A 35 -3.31 5.10 5.22
C GLU A 35 -2.80 3.66 5.22
N LEU A 36 -2.79 2.99 6.37
CA LEU A 36 -2.46 1.57 6.48
C LEU A 36 -3.47 0.70 5.72
N LEU A 37 -4.77 0.97 5.88
CA LEU A 37 -5.83 0.27 5.15
C LEU A 37 -5.73 0.48 3.64
N THR A 38 -5.45 1.71 3.21
CA THR A 38 -5.27 2.04 1.80
C THR A 38 -4.05 1.34 1.22
N LEU A 39 -2.92 1.35 1.94
CA LEU A 39 -1.69 0.68 1.51
C LEU A 39 -1.88 -0.83 1.42
N GLU A 40 -2.57 -1.45 2.39
CA GLU A 40 -2.90 -2.88 2.34
C GLU A 40 -3.79 -3.22 1.14
N ARG A 41 -4.85 -2.44 0.91
CA ARG A 41 -5.78 -2.65 -0.21
C ARG A 41 -5.07 -2.57 -1.55
N LEU A 42 -4.30 -1.49 -1.77
CA LEU A 42 -3.55 -1.31 -3.02
C LEU A 42 -2.46 -2.37 -3.20
N GLY A 43 -1.81 -2.78 -2.11
CA GLY A 43 -0.84 -3.87 -2.11
C GLY A 43 -1.45 -5.22 -2.53
N ARG A 44 -2.62 -5.56 -1.99
CA ARG A 44 -3.36 -6.77 -2.38
C ARG A 44 -3.80 -6.71 -3.83
N ASP A 45 -4.36 -5.60 -4.28
CA ASP A 45 -4.79 -5.44 -5.68
C ASP A 45 -3.61 -5.56 -6.67
N ALA A 46 -2.46 -4.98 -6.33
CA ALA A 46 -1.22 -5.09 -7.10
C ALA A 46 -0.75 -6.57 -7.23
N ILE A 47 -0.83 -7.34 -6.14
CA ILE A 47 -0.40 -8.74 -6.15
C ILE A 47 -1.42 -9.63 -6.89
N GLU A 48 -2.69 -9.49 -6.57
CA GLU A 48 -3.73 -10.45 -6.96
C GLU A 48 -4.36 -10.14 -8.32
N ARG A 49 -4.50 -8.86 -8.67
CA ARG A 49 -5.35 -8.43 -9.79
C ARG A 49 -4.59 -7.75 -10.91
N ASP A 50 -3.48 -7.09 -10.58
CA ASP A 50 -2.70 -6.36 -11.57
C ASP A 50 -1.91 -7.32 -12.46
N ARG A 51 -2.23 -7.35 -13.76
CA ARG A 51 -1.56 -8.19 -14.76
C ARG A 51 -0.31 -7.55 -15.35
N LYS A 52 -0.10 -6.26 -15.09
CA LYS A 52 1.03 -5.48 -15.62
C LYS A 52 2.22 -5.49 -14.67
N ILE A 53 2.00 -5.78 -13.38
CA ILE A 53 3.08 -6.03 -12.41
C ILE A 53 3.64 -7.44 -12.62
N SER A 54 4.95 -7.55 -12.74
CA SER A 54 5.64 -8.82 -12.95
C SER A 54 5.57 -9.74 -11.72
N ALA A 55 5.79 -11.04 -11.93
CA ALA A 55 5.81 -12.00 -10.84
C ALA A 55 6.89 -11.68 -9.77
N VAL A 56 8.02 -11.11 -10.19
CA VAL A 56 9.12 -10.72 -9.29
C VAL A 56 8.71 -9.54 -8.43
N GLU A 57 8.14 -8.49 -9.02
CA GLU A 57 7.62 -7.34 -8.27
C GLU A 57 6.53 -7.77 -7.28
N LYS A 58 5.62 -8.67 -7.69
CA LYS A 58 4.62 -9.25 -6.77
C LYS A 58 5.26 -10.00 -5.61
N ALA A 59 6.34 -10.75 -5.85
CA ALA A 59 7.06 -11.43 -4.79
C ALA A 59 7.70 -10.42 -3.82
N ASN A 60 8.24 -9.32 -4.32
CA ASN A 60 8.82 -8.24 -3.51
C ASN A 60 7.78 -7.47 -2.70
N LEU A 61 6.54 -7.36 -3.19
CA LEU A 61 5.44 -6.70 -2.48
C LEU A 61 4.88 -7.54 -1.31
N LYS A 62 5.01 -8.87 -1.34
CA LYS A 62 4.47 -9.76 -0.28
C LYS A 62 5.04 -9.44 1.11
N PRO A 63 6.36 -9.34 1.32
CA PRO A 63 6.91 -8.96 2.63
C PRO A 63 6.43 -7.60 3.12
N LEU A 64 6.34 -6.61 2.23
CA LEU A 64 5.82 -5.28 2.55
C LEU A 64 4.37 -5.37 3.05
N LEU A 65 3.52 -6.14 2.34
CA LEU A 65 2.13 -6.33 2.74
C LEU A 65 2.01 -7.02 4.12
N THR A 66 2.87 -7.99 4.41
CA THR A 66 2.94 -8.62 5.74
C THR A 66 3.25 -7.59 6.83
N LEU A 67 4.19 -6.67 6.59
CA LEU A 67 4.51 -5.60 7.54
C LEU A 67 3.32 -4.66 7.77
N VAL A 68 2.66 -4.22 6.70
CA VAL A 68 1.46 -3.38 6.80
C VAL A 68 0.38 -4.07 7.64
N GLU A 69 0.15 -5.36 7.38
CA GLU A 69 -0.82 -6.15 8.14
C GLU A 69 -0.44 -6.28 9.62
N MET A 70 0.86 -6.45 9.94
CA MET A 70 1.34 -6.47 11.33
C MET A 70 1.06 -5.14 12.05
N HIS A 71 1.35 -4.00 11.42
CA HIS A 71 1.05 -2.69 12.00
C HIS A 71 -0.45 -2.46 12.18
N ARG A 72 -1.26 -2.88 11.21
CA ARG A 72 -2.72 -2.82 11.29
C ARG A 72 -3.26 -3.62 12.48
N ARG A 73 -2.83 -4.89 12.60
CA ARG A 73 -3.25 -5.80 13.69
C ARG A 73 -2.81 -5.29 15.06
N LYS A 74 -1.60 -4.73 15.18
CA LYS A 74 -1.09 -4.12 16.41
C LYS A 74 -2.00 -2.98 16.91
N ARG A 75 -2.67 -2.29 16.00
CA ARG A 75 -3.61 -1.19 16.30
C ARG A 75 -5.07 -1.64 16.43
N GLY A 76 -5.36 -2.93 16.25
CA GLY A 76 -6.73 -3.46 16.33
C GLY A 76 -7.64 -3.05 15.17
N ILE A 77 -7.09 -2.57 14.07
CA ILE A 77 -7.86 -2.17 12.88
C ILE A 77 -8.20 -3.44 12.09
N GLU A 78 -9.45 -3.65 11.68
CA GLU A 78 -9.86 -4.80 10.85
C GLU A 78 -9.86 -4.45 9.35
N PRO A 79 -9.50 -5.39 8.45
CA PRO A 79 -9.51 -5.11 7.03
C PRO A 79 -10.97 -5.03 6.55
N GLY A 80 -11.39 -3.86 6.04
CA GLY A 80 -12.75 -3.67 5.55
C GLY A 80 -13.78 -3.21 6.59
N ALA A 81 -13.34 -2.81 7.80
CA ALA A 81 -14.22 -2.12 8.74
C ALA A 81 -14.45 -0.67 8.28
N SER A 82 -15.37 -0.50 7.33
CA SER A 82 -16.16 0.73 7.27
C SER A 82 -16.96 0.82 8.57
N GLY A 83 -16.45 1.56 9.54
CA GLY A 83 -17.17 2.08 10.71
C GLY A 83 -18.02 1.07 11.49
N SER A 84 -17.48 0.57 12.60
CA SER A 84 -18.31 0.15 13.73
C SER A 84 -17.95 1.00 14.94
N ILE A 85 -18.78 2.02 15.16
CA ILE A 85 -18.86 2.79 16.39
C ILE A 85 -19.62 1.91 17.40
N HIS A 86 -18.99 1.55 18.51
CA HIS A 86 -19.67 1.29 19.77
C HIS A 86 -18.74 1.59 20.95
#